data_AF-A0A1E5VAM0-F1
#
_entry.id   AF-A0A1E5VAM0-F1
#
_cell.length_a   1.000
_cell.length_b   1.000
_cell.length_c   1.000
_cell.angle_alpha   90.00
_cell.angle_beta   90.00
_cell.angle_gamma   90.00
#
_symmetry.space_group_name_H-M   'P 1'
#
loop_
_entity.id
_entity.type
_entity.pdbx_description
1 polymer ?
#
loop_
_entity_poly.entity_id
_entity_poly.type
_entity_poly.pdbx_seq_one_letter_code
_entity_poly.pdbx_strand_id
1 'polypeptide(L)' 'MVDEELKPLSVPVRVGQAVDVVGQAERPKTITGFQTHYSTPVLLAAGKRAELATEKYIPLTPVLEGFVILKKNPEYHEE' A
#
# COMPACT_ATOMS: atom_id res chain seq x y z
N MET A 1 5.61 5.74 6.00
CA MET A 1 6.44 4.63 5.49
C MET A 1 7.89 5.08 5.45
N VAL A 2 8.83 4.16 5.40
CA VAL A 2 10.26 4.47 5.28
C VAL A 2 10.91 3.64 4.19
N ASP A 3 12.05 4.09 3.67
CA ASP A 3 12.89 3.30 2.77
C ASP A 3 13.84 2.35 3.54
N GLU A 4 14.68 1.62 2.80
CA GLU A 4 15.68 0.68 3.36
C GLU A 4 16.75 1.39 4.21
N GLU A 5 16.91 2.70 4.08
CA GLU A 5 17.81 3.55 4.90
C GLU A 5 17.08 4.19 6.09
N LEU A 6 15.84 3.78 6.37
CA LEU A 6 14.96 4.32 7.41
C LEU A 6 14.60 5.80 7.22
N LYS A 7 14.72 6.34 6.01
CA LYS A 7 14.29 7.71 5.71
C LYS A 7 12.80 7.73 5.42
N PRO A 8 12.06 8.75 5.88
CA PRO A 8 10.65 8.89 5.59
C PRO A 8 10.37 8.92 4.09
N LEU A 9 9.40 8.11 3.66
CA LEU A 9 8.98 8.02 2.27
C LEU A 9 7.48 8.33 2.16
N SER A 10 7.16 9.39 1.42
CA SER A 10 5.77 9.73 1.08
C SER A 10 5.38 8.96 -0.18
N VAL A 11 4.45 8.03 -0.03
CA VAL A 11 3.91 7.20 -1.12
C VAL A 11 2.39 7.28 -1.12
N PRO A 12 1.74 7.21 -2.30
CA PRO A 12 0.30 7.17 -2.37
C PRO A 12 -0.22 5.78 -1.94
N VAL A 13 -1.30 5.76 -1.16
CA VAL A 13 -1.97 4.55 -0.68
C VAL A 13 -3.46 4.61 -0.97
N ARG A 14 -4.08 3.45 -1.18
CA ARG A 14 -5.54 3.29 -1.29
C ARG A 14 -6.06 2.74 0.02
N VAL A 15 -7.04 3.41 0.62
CA VAL A 15 -7.68 2.98 1.87
C VAL A 15 -9.13 2.62 1.59
N GLY A 16 -9.50 1.38 1.87
CA GLY A 16 -10.84 0.85 1.59
C GLY A 16 -11.32 -0.08 2.69
N GLN A 17 -12.57 -0.54 2.56
CA GLN A 17 -13.12 -1.56 3.45
C GLN A 17 -12.35 -2.87 3.28
N ALA A 18 -11.92 -3.43 4.40
CA ALA A 18 -11.22 -4.71 4.46
C ALA A 18 -12.16 -5.86 4.05
N VAL A 19 -11.66 -6.74 3.21
CA VAL A 19 -12.36 -7.90 2.67
C VAL A 19 -11.33 -9.00 2.40
N ASP A 20 -11.74 -10.27 2.42
CA ASP A 20 -10.79 -11.38 2.28
C ASP A 20 -10.19 -11.43 0.87
N VAL A 21 -11.04 -11.38 -0.16
CA VAL A 21 -10.65 -11.21 -1.56
C VAL A 21 -11.77 -10.50 -2.32
N VAL A 22 -11.42 -9.51 -3.13
CA VAL A 22 -12.26 -8.90 -4.17
C VAL A 22 -11.69 -9.29 -5.54
N GLY A 23 -12.56 -9.69 -6.45
CA GLY A 23 -12.18 -10.33 -7.71
C GLY A 23 -11.47 -9.42 -8.72
N GLN A 24 -10.34 -9.92 -9.22
CA GLN A 24 -9.99 -10.13 -10.64
C GLN A 24 -9.05 -11.34 -10.67
N ALA A 25 -9.24 -12.27 -11.61
CA ALA A 25 -8.54 -13.56 -11.66
C ALA A 25 -7.00 -13.45 -11.70
N GLU A 26 -6.46 -12.27 -12.04
CA GLU A 26 -5.02 -12.02 -12.19
C GLU A 26 -4.40 -11.28 -10.99
N ARG A 27 -5.19 -10.52 -10.20
CA ARG A 27 -4.64 -9.70 -9.12
C ARG A 27 -5.65 -9.52 -7.98
N PRO A 28 -5.76 -10.50 -7.05
CA PRO A 28 -6.70 -10.43 -5.95
C PRO A 28 -6.46 -9.17 -5.11
N LYS A 29 -7.54 -8.46 -4.78
CA LYS A 29 -7.52 -7.26 -3.94
C LYS A 29 -8.10 -7.56 -2.58
N THR A 30 -7.58 -6.92 -1.54
CA THR A 30 -8.03 -7.11 -0.14
C THR A 30 -8.85 -5.92 0.38
N ILE A 31 -9.09 -4.92 -0.48
CA ILE A 31 -9.88 -3.74 -0.19
C ILE A 31 -10.93 -3.44 -1.26
N THR A 32 -12.09 -2.93 -0.85
CA THR A 32 -13.15 -2.41 -1.73
C THR A 32 -13.56 -0.98 -1.35
N GLY A 33 -14.15 -0.23 -2.29
CA GLY A 33 -14.64 1.13 -2.07
C GLY A 33 -13.56 2.05 -1.49
N PHE A 34 -12.40 2.08 -2.16
CA PHE A 34 -11.22 2.76 -1.65
C PHE A 34 -11.15 4.23 -2.08
N GLN A 35 -10.48 5.04 -1.25
CA GLN A 35 -10.02 6.38 -1.59
C GLN A 35 -8.49 6.37 -1.69
N THR A 36 -7.94 7.09 -2.68
CA THR A 36 -6.50 7.31 -2.78
C THR A 36 -6.09 8.49 -1.91
N HIS A 37 -5.13 8.25 -1.02
CA HIS A 37 -4.43 9.26 -0.25
C HIS A 37 -3.03 9.44 -0.85
N TYR A 38 -2.67 10.65 -1.25
CA TYR A 38 -1.40 10.91 -1.94
C TYR A 38 -0.17 10.96 -1.01
N SER A 39 -0.38 10.98 0.31
CA SER A 39 0.69 11.05 1.30
C SER A 39 0.46 10.07 2.44
N THR A 40 1.57 9.60 3.05
CA THR A 40 1.58 8.86 4.33
C THR A 40 2.32 9.69 5.38
N PRO A 41 2.02 9.54 6.68
CA PRO A 41 1.15 8.54 7.31
C PRO A 41 -0.35 8.77 7.07
N VAL A 42 -1.12 7.68 7.09
CA VAL A 42 -2.60 7.71 7.03
C VAL A 42 -3.15 7.00 8.27
N LEU A 43 -4.20 7.56 8.87
CA LEU A 43 -4.92 6.92 9.96
C LEU A 43 -5.99 5.98 9.38
N LEU A 44 -5.92 4.69 9.73
CA LEU A 44 -6.92 3.71 9.34
C LEU A 44 -8.05 3.66 10.36
N ALA A 45 -9.28 3.83 9.90
CA ALA A 45 -10.46 3.56 10.71
C ALA A 45 -10.66 2.05 10.91
N ALA A 46 -11.41 1.65 11.94
CA ALA A 46 -11.74 0.26 12.18
C ALA A 46 -12.38 -0.39 10.93
N GLY A 47 -11.95 -1.60 10.58
CA GLY A 47 -12.43 -2.33 9.40
C GLY A 47 -11.93 -1.78 8.05
N LYS A 48 -10.99 -0.81 8.05
CA LYS A 48 -10.30 -0.36 6.85
C LYS A 48 -8.92 -1.00 6.75
N ARG A 49 -8.46 -1.23 5.51
CA ARG A 49 -7.09 -1.65 5.17
C ARG A 49 -6.52 -0.70 4.13
N ALA A 50 -5.19 -0.61 4.10
CA ALA A 50 -4.46 0.12 3.08
C ALA A 50 -3.75 -0.83 2.11
N GLU A 51 -3.68 -0.44 0.84
CA GLU A 51 -2.80 -1.01 -0.18
C GLU A 51 -1.97 0.10 -0.84
N LEU A 52 -0.77 -0.20 -1.36
CA LEU A 52 -0.01 0.78 -2.14
C LEU A 52 -0.77 1.16 -3.42
N ALA A 53 -0.74 2.43 -3.78
CA ALA A 53 -1.33 2.93 -5.03
C ALA A 53 -0.31 3.01 -6.19
N THR A 54 0.90 2.47 -5.99
CA THR A 54 2.01 2.50 -6.93
C THR A 54 2.76 1.17 -6.89
N GLU A 55 3.32 0.78 -8.04
CA GLU A 55 4.18 -0.39 -8.17
C GLU A 55 5.66 -0.06 -7.99
N LYS A 56 6.02 1.22 -7.80
CA LYS A 56 7.42 1.67 -7.65
C LYS A 56 8.11 1.06 -6.43
N TYR A 57 7.32 0.66 -5.44
CA TYR A 57 7.80 0.09 -4.19
C TYR A 57 7.06 -1.19 -3.84
N ILE A 58 7.76 -2.09 -3.16
CA ILE A 58 7.23 -3.33 -2.58
C ILE A 58 7.39 -3.23 -1.05
N PRO A 59 6.33 -3.49 -0.26
CA PRO A 59 6.46 -3.55 1.18
C PRO A 59 7.17 -4.83 1.62
N LEU A 60 8.01 -4.73 2.65
CA LEU A 60 8.64 -5.90 3.27
C LEU A 60 7.69 -6.66 4.21
N THR A 61 6.50 -6.11 4.47
CA THR A 61 5.45 -6.71 5.28
C THR A 61 4.19 -6.96 4.45
N PRO A 62 3.39 -7.99 4.80
CA PRO A 62 2.16 -8.31 4.07
C PRO A 62 1.02 -7.30 4.32
N VAL A 63 1.12 -6.48 5.37
CA VAL A 63 0.12 -5.48 5.76
C VAL A 63 0.75 -4.10 5.91
N LEU A 64 -0.03 -3.06 5.61
CA LEU A 64 0.38 -1.66 5.70
C LEU A 64 -0.05 -1.01 7.02
N GLU A 65 0.41 -1.56 8.14
CA GLU A 65 0.10 -1.09 9.50
C GLU A 65 1.36 -0.72 10.28
N GLY A 66 1.29 0.35 11.08
CA GLY A 66 2.42 0.84 11.86
C GLY A 66 3.56 1.39 10.99
N PHE A 67 4.79 0.98 11.29
CA PHE A 67 6.00 1.38 10.55
C PHE A 67 6.35 0.32 9.51
N VAL A 68 6.15 0.65 8.24
CA VAL A 68 6.43 -0.24 7.10
C VAL A 68 7.64 0.27 6.32
N ILE A 69 8.57 -0.65 6.09
CA ILE A 69 9.75 -0.47 5.23
C ILE A 69 9.36 -0.85 3.80
N LEU A 70 9.65 0.05 2.87
CA LEU A 70 9.43 -0.11 1.45
C LEU A 70 10.76 -0.27 0.72
N LYS A 71 10.83 -1.29 -0.14
CA LYS A 71 11.94 -1.51 -1.06
C LYS A 71 11.56 -1.04 -2.45
N LYS A 72 12.50 -0.51 -3.24
CA LYS A 72 12.25 -0.22 -4.67
C LYS A 72 11.93 -1.52 -5.41
N ASN A 73 10.90 -1.49 -6.23
CA ASN A 73 10.55 -2.62 -7.08
C ASN A 73 11.55 -2.72 -8.25
N PRO A 74 12.33 -3.80 -8.38
CA PRO A 74 13.27 -3.97 -9.50
C PRO A 74 12.56 -4.15 -10.85
N GLU A 75 11.32 -4.63 -10.85
CA GLU A 75 10.49 -4.84 -12.05
C GLU A 75 9.74 -3.56 -12.46
N TYR A 76 9.88 -2.47 -11.71
CA TYR A 76 9.24 -1.21 -12.05
C TYR A 76 10.07 -0.45 -13.09
N HIS A 77 9.48 -0.28 -14.27
CA HIS A 77 9.99 0.59 -15.32
C HIS A 77 9.15 1.87 -15.36
N GLU A 78 9.82 3.03 -15.29
CA GLU A 78 9.15 4.30 -15.60
C GLU A 78 8.87 4.28 -17.10
N GLU A 79 7.59 4.20 -17.49
CA GLU A 79 7.14 4.41 -18.87
C GLU A 79 7.45 5.84 -19.34
#